data_AF-A0A1G8G1E4-F1
#
_entry.id   AF-A0A1G8G1E4-F1
#
_cell.length_a   1.000
_cell.length_b   1.000
_cell.length_c   1.000
_cell.angle_alpha   90.00
_cell.angle_beta   90.00
_cell.angle_gamma   90.00
#
_symmetry.space_group_name_H-M   'P 1'
#
loop_
_entity.id
_entity.type
_entity.pdbx_description
1 polymer ?
#
loop_
_entity_poly.entity_id
_entity_poly.type
_entity_poly.pdbx_seq_one_letter_code
_entity_poly.pdbx_strand_id
1 'polypeptide(L)'
;MPKPGSGHSYEATAYVTPLVLMLNGGGRSLEDMRTLKSDSALSNLLKLGVLPSTDAVGDWLRRTGAGKGLAGLSRINRRIVAARIRQSGITAHT
;
A
#
# COMPACT_ATOMS: atom_id res chain seq x y z
N MET A 1 15.31 -3.20 -5.65
CA MET A 1 14.90 -1.96 -4.92
C MET A 1 16.14 -1.38 -4.24
N PRO A 2 16.25 -0.06 -4.02
CA PRO A 2 17.42 0.48 -3.34
C PRO A 2 17.56 -0.15 -1.94
N LYS A 3 18.77 -0.59 -1.60
CA LYS A 3 19.06 -1.23 -0.30
C LYS A 3 19.03 -0.15 0.81
N PRO A 4 18.31 -0.38 1.91
CA PRO A 4 18.30 0.53 3.05
C PRO A 4 19.61 0.43 3.83
N GLY A 5 20.17 1.59 4.22
CA GLY A 5 21.47 1.70 4.87
C GLY A 5 21.50 1.44 6.38
N SER A 6 20.38 1.11 7.03
CA SER A 6 20.29 1.06 8.51
C SER A 6 19.66 -0.22 9.09
N GLY A 7 19.47 -1.28 8.31
CA GLY A 7 19.08 -2.61 8.84
C GLY A 7 17.68 -2.74 9.45
N HIS A 8 16.87 -1.67 9.50
CA HIS A 8 15.52 -1.65 10.10
C HIS A 8 14.39 -1.46 9.07
N SER A 9 14.59 -1.95 7.86
CA SER A 9 13.63 -1.74 6.78
C SER A 9 12.40 -2.61 6.94
N TYR A 10 11.25 -1.96 7.12
CA TYR A 10 9.94 -2.57 6.93
C TYR A 10 9.82 -3.20 5.53
N GLU A 11 9.17 -4.35 5.47
CA GLU A 11 8.73 -4.95 4.21
C GLU A 11 7.71 -4.06 3.50
N ALA A 12 7.62 -4.15 2.17
CA ALA A 12 6.67 -3.35 1.39
C ALA A 12 5.22 -3.54 1.89
N THR A 13 4.85 -4.76 2.27
CA THR A 13 3.53 -5.09 2.82
C THR A 13 3.21 -4.34 4.11
N ALA A 14 4.21 -4.08 4.96
CA ALA A 14 4.02 -3.34 6.20
C ALA A 14 3.66 -1.85 5.97
N TYR A 15 3.99 -1.30 4.79
CA TYR A 15 3.50 0.02 4.38
C TYR A 15 2.14 -0.05 3.67
N VAL A 16 1.95 -1.05 2.79
CA VAL A 16 0.77 -1.12 1.92
C VAL A 16 -0.49 -1.51 2.69
N THR A 17 -0.42 -2.53 3.55
CA THR A 17 -1.59 -3.02 4.30
C THR A 17 -2.27 -1.92 5.13
N PRO A 18 -1.57 -1.13 5.97
CA PRO A 18 -2.22 -0.08 6.73
C PRO A 18 -2.80 1.04 5.85
N LEU A 19 -2.17 1.37 4.73
CA LEU A 19 -2.73 2.34 3.76
C LEU A 19 -4.04 1.84 3.16
N VAL A 20 -4.10 0.56 2.76
CA VAL A 20 -5.33 -0.03 2.21
C VAL A 20 -6.42 -0.05 3.27
N LEU A 21 -6.12 -0.45 4.50
CA LEU A 21 -7.10 -0.44 5.60
C LEU A 21 -7.61 0.98 5.89
N MET A 22 -6.71 1.96 5.99
CA MET A 22 -7.06 3.37 6.21
C MET A 22 -7.96 3.91 5.11
N LEU A 23 -7.65 3.64 3.83
CA LEU A 23 -8.47 4.07 2.70
C LEU A 23 -9.84 3.39 2.68
N ASN A 24 -9.91 2.09 2.96
CA ASN A 24 -11.18 1.35 3.01
C ASN A 24 -12.05 1.81 4.20
N GLY A 25 -11.43 2.23 5.31
CA GLY A 25 -12.12 2.84 6.45
C GLY A 25 -12.55 4.29 6.22
N GLY A 26 -12.30 4.87 5.04
CA GLY A 26 -12.68 6.25 4.70
C GLY A 26 -11.67 7.32 5.15
N GLY A 27 -10.50 6.93 5.65
CA GLY A 27 -9.42 7.85 5.98
C GLY A 27 -8.92 8.63 4.76
N ARG A 28 -8.44 9.84 5.00
CA ARG A 28 -8.03 10.80 3.97
C ARG A 28 -6.68 11.43 4.24
N SER A 29 -6.14 11.26 5.46
CA SER A 29 -4.85 11.77 5.88
C SER A 29 -3.94 10.62 6.32
N LEU A 30 -2.62 10.74 6.09
CA LEU A 30 -1.66 9.79 6.67
C LEU A 30 -1.74 9.76 8.20
N GLU A 31 -2.17 10.86 8.83
CA GLU A 31 -2.39 10.92 10.27
C GLU A 31 -3.50 9.97 10.75
N ASP A 32 -4.45 9.60 9.89
CA ASP A 32 -5.51 8.64 10.21
C ASP A 32 -4.94 7.22 10.46
N MET A 33 -3.71 6.93 10.00
CA MET A 33 -3.03 5.68 10.34
C MET A 33 -2.68 5.58 11.83
N ARG A 34 -2.65 6.69 12.58
CA ARG A 34 -2.48 6.63 14.05
C ARG A 34 -3.67 5.97 14.74
N THR A 35 -4.87 6.11 14.18
CA THR A 35 -6.07 5.42 14.67
C THR A 35 -5.90 3.92 14.51
N LEU A 36 -5.44 3.47 13.33
CA LEU A 36 -5.16 2.05 13.07
C LEU A 36 -4.03 1.52 13.98
N LYS A 37 -2.98 2.31 14.21
CA LYS A 37 -1.89 1.94 15.10
C LYS A 37 -2.31 1.85 16.57
N SER A 38 -3.26 2.69 16.98
CA SER A 38 -3.81 2.68 18.34
C SER A 38 -4.82 1.55 18.56
N ASP A 39 -5.39 0.99 17.48
CA ASP A 39 -6.28 -0.16 17.53
C ASP A 39 -5.48 -1.47 17.66
N SER A 40 -5.17 -1.83 18.91
CA SER A 40 -4.46 -3.06 19.23
C SER A 40 -5.27 -4.32 18.93
N ALA A 41 -6.59 -4.27 19.03
CA ALA A 41 -7.46 -5.41 18.75
C ALA A 41 -7.42 -5.77 17.25
N LEU A 42 -7.60 -4.78 16.38
CA LEU A 42 -7.52 -4.96 14.94
C LEU A 42 -6.11 -5.36 14.50
N SER A 43 -5.08 -4.73 15.08
CA SER A 43 -3.68 -5.06 14.79
C SER A 43 -3.32 -6.50 15.15
N ASN A 44 -3.83 -7.00 16.29
CA ASN A 44 -3.63 -8.39 16.71
C ASN A 44 -4.41 -9.37 15.84
N LEU A 45 -5.68 -9.05 15.53
CA LEU A 45 -6.55 -9.89 14.69
C LEU A 45 -5.95 -10.10 13.29
N LEU A 46 -5.44 -9.01 12.69
CA LEU A 46 -4.86 -9.02 11.35
C LEU A 46 -3.36 -9.36 11.33
N LYS A 47 -2.76 -9.61 12.50
CA LYS A 47 -1.33 -9.95 12.67
C LYS A 47 -0.41 -8.94 11.97
N LEU A 48 -0.70 -7.64 12.10
CA LEU A 48 -0.01 -6.58 11.36
C LEU A 48 1.43 -6.31 11.81
N GLY A 49 1.84 -6.87 12.95
CA GLY A 49 3.18 -6.64 13.51
C GLY A 49 3.41 -5.16 13.87
N VAL A 50 4.66 -4.72 13.80
CA VAL A 50 5.01 -3.32 14.03
C VAL A 50 4.65 -2.50 12.79
N LEU A 51 3.73 -1.55 12.94
CA LEU A 51 3.36 -0.61 11.88
C LEU A 51 4.38 0.54 11.77
N PRO A 52 4.73 0.96 10.54
CA PRO A 52 5.58 2.14 10.31
C PRO A 52 4.91 3.41 10.85
N SER A 53 5.72 4.42 11.20
CA SER A 53 5.20 5.75 11.55
C SER A 53 4.62 6.45 10.32
N THR A 54 3.79 7.47 10.55
CA THR A 54 3.23 8.32 9.48
C THR A 54 4.33 8.96 8.64
N ASP A 55 5.41 9.42 9.27
CA ASP A 55 6.60 9.95 8.61
C ASP A 55 7.31 8.89 7.75
N ALA A 56 7.51 7.69 8.29
CA ALA A 56 8.16 6.60 7.56
C ALA A 56 7.34 6.20 6.32
N VAL A 57 6.01 6.18 6.42
CA VAL A 57 5.11 5.96 5.29
C VAL A 57 5.22 7.09 4.28
N GLY A 58 5.22 8.36 4.71
CA GLY A 58 5.38 9.51 3.83
C GLY A 58 6.70 9.50 3.07
N ASP A 59 7.80 9.18 3.76
CA ASP A 59 9.11 8.98 3.17
C ASP A 59 9.14 7.86 2.14
N TRP A 60 8.51 6.72 2.48
CA TRP A 60 8.41 5.59 1.57
C TRP A 60 7.60 5.93 0.32
N LEU A 61 6.49 6.67 0.45
CA LEU A 61 5.69 7.14 -0.69
C LEU A 61 6.48 8.08 -1.60
N ARG A 62 7.22 9.05 -1.04
CA ARG A 62 8.10 9.95 -1.81
C ARG A 62 9.17 9.18 -2.58
N ARG A 63 9.87 8.26 -1.92
CA ARG A 63 10.92 7.43 -2.54
C ARG A 63 10.36 6.50 -3.62
N THR A 64 9.20 5.92 -3.38
CA THR A 64 8.51 5.03 -4.33
C THR A 64 8.01 5.81 -5.55
N GLY A 65 7.46 7.00 -5.31
CA GLY A 65 6.96 7.92 -6.33
C GLY A 65 8.06 8.49 -7.24
N ALA A 66 9.17 8.95 -6.66
CA ALA A 66 10.31 9.48 -7.40
C ALA A 66 11.16 8.39 -8.09
N GLY A 67 11.07 7.15 -7.62
CA GLY A 67 11.78 6.00 -8.17
C GLY A 67 11.00 5.28 -9.27
N LYS A 68 11.34 4.01 -9.49
CA LYS A 68 10.66 3.12 -10.45
C LYS A 68 9.31 2.56 -9.93
N GLY A 69 8.84 3.01 -8.76
CA GLY A 69 7.66 2.46 -8.10
C GLY A 69 6.38 2.69 -8.90
N LEU A 70 6.18 3.90 -9.43
CA LEU A 70 5.00 4.21 -10.27
C LEU A 70 4.97 3.40 -11.57
N ALA A 71 6.12 3.18 -12.20
CA ALA A 71 6.21 2.33 -13.39
C ALA A 71 5.85 0.87 -13.07
N GLY A 72 6.31 0.36 -11.92
CA GLY A 72 5.92 -0.96 -11.41
C GLY A 72 4.42 -1.06 -11.14
N LEU A 73 3.85 -0.08 -10.44
CA LEU A 73 2.41 -0.02 -10.16
C LEU A 73 1.58 0.04 -11.45
N SER A 74 2.00 0.84 -12.41
CA SER A 74 1.36 0.95 -13.73
C SER A 74 1.35 -0.40 -14.48
N ARG A 75 2.45 -1.16 -14.42
CA ARG A 75 2.53 -2.51 -15.01
C ARG A 75 1.61 -3.50 -14.33
N ILE A 76 1.52 -3.47 -13.00
CA ILE A 76 0.62 -4.34 -12.23
C ILE A 76 -0.83 -3.98 -12.53
N ASN A 77 -1.18 -2.69 -12.51
CA ASN A 77 -2.53 -2.22 -12.81
C ASN A 77 -2.99 -2.68 -14.20
N ARG A 78 -2.15 -2.50 -15.23
CA ARG A 78 -2.46 -2.99 -16.60
C ARG A 78 -2.72 -4.50 -16.62
N ARG A 79 -1.94 -5.30 -15.90
CA ARG A 79 -2.13 -6.76 -15.83
C ARG A 79 -3.45 -7.13 -15.15
N ILE A 80 -3.78 -6.49 -14.04
CA ILE A 80 -5.03 -6.73 -13.31
C ILE A 80 -6.22 -6.35 -14.20
N VAL A 81 -6.24 -5.14 -14.75
CA VAL A 81 -7.31 -4.68 -15.64
C VAL A 81 -7.51 -5.62 -16.83
N ALA A 82 -6.43 -5.99 -17.53
CA ALA A 82 -6.54 -6.90 -18.67
C ALA A 82 -7.06 -8.29 -18.26
N ALA A 83 -6.67 -8.80 -17.09
CA ALA A 83 -7.20 -10.06 -16.57
C ALA A 83 -8.69 -9.96 -16.25
N ARG A 84 -9.14 -8.85 -15.66
CA ARG A 84 -10.56 -8.63 -15.31
C ARG A 84 -11.43 -8.43 -16.54
N ILE A 85 -10.98 -7.65 -17.53
CA ILE A 85 -11.71 -7.47 -18.80
C ILE A 85 -11.93 -8.81 -19.51
N ARG A 86 -10.90 -9.67 -19.55
CA ARG A 86 -11.04 -11.02 -20.12
C ARG A 86 -12.05 -11.88 -19.36
N GLN A 87 -12.06 -11.77 -18.02
CA GLN A 87 -12.99 -12.52 -17.16
C GLN A 87 -14.44 -12.01 -17.27
N SER A 88 -14.63 -10.70 -17.48
CA SER A 88 -15.96 -10.10 -17.53
C SER A 88 -16.68 -10.30 -18.86
N GLY A 89 -16.05 -10.95 -19.85
CA GLY A 89 -16.66 -11.20 -21.16
C GLY A 89 -17.00 -9.93 -21.95
N ILE A 90 -16.47 -8.77 -21.53
CA ILE A 90 -16.71 -7.48 -22.20
C ILE A 90 -15.95 -7.50 -23.51
N THR A 91 -16.61 -8.00 -24.55
CA THR A 91 -16.25 -7.77 -25.94
C THR A 91 -16.75 -6.38 -26.29
N ALA A 92 -15.88 -5.58 -26.89
CA ALA A 92 -16.05 -4.14 -27.09
C ALA A 92 -17.50 -3.75 -27.46
N HIS A 93 -18.09 -2.83 -26.68
CA HIS A 93 -19.22 -2.06 -27.18
C HIS A 93 -18.65 -1.03 -28.17
N THR A 94 -19.02 -1.21 -29.44
CA THR A 94 -18.93 -0.25 -30.54
C THR A 94 -19.37 1.15 -30.16
#